data_AF-A0A9D5JSY4-F1
#
_entry.id   AF-A0A9D5JSY4-F1
#
_cell.length_a   1.000
_cell.length_b   1.000
_cell.length_c   1.000
_cell.angle_alpha   90.00
_cell.angle_beta   90.00
_cell.angle_gamma   90.00
#
_symmetry.space_group_name_H-M   'P 1'
#
loop_
_entity.id
_entity.type
_entity.pdbx_description
1 polymer ?
#
loop_
_entity_poly.entity_id
_entity_poly.type
_entity_poly.pdbx_seq_one_letter_code
_entity_poly.pdbx_strand_id
1 'polypeptide(L)'
;MAEPTFTPSGLGAKQWEELQQMTPDAVCRRAAVRFDATQRWYAVNFMDIEYRVRVDEKRVEGPTGEALAADSELQLLLLTYLLSAQDVPLSGTRVSERDLPGGNLFFRGPHALPTAPLIERFGSAPEKFLDVGIVLGGSRIAYGDVAIEFLALPRIPVGCVLWAEDEEFPARVTFLFDSSIHAHLPLDVVLALVRSVVTRVLEVA
;
A
#
# COMPACT_ATOMS: atom_id res chain seq x y z
N MET A 1 -18.09 -20.27 -16.75
CA MET A 1 -18.28 -19.63 -15.44
C MET A 1 -17.81 -18.20 -15.60
N ALA A 2 -18.73 -17.24 -15.53
CA ALA A 2 -18.37 -15.83 -15.61
C ALA A 2 -17.75 -15.40 -14.28
N GLU A 3 -16.57 -14.79 -14.32
CA GLU A 3 -15.99 -14.10 -13.16
C GLU A 3 -16.93 -12.96 -12.74
N PRO A 4 -17.06 -12.67 -11.44
CA PRO A 4 -17.91 -11.58 -10.98
C PRO A 4 -17.38 -10.25 -11.52
N THR A 5 -18.13 -9.64 -12.45
CA THR A 5 -17.85 -8.30 -12.98
C THR A 5 -18.25 -7.28 -11.92
N PHE A 6 -17.28 -6.76 -11.18
CA PHE A 6 -17.48 -5.66 -10.26
C PHE A 6 -17.28 -4.34 -11.01
N THR A 7 -18.34 -3.53 -11.13
CA THR A 7 -18.23 -2.16 -11.65
C THR A 7 -17.89 -1.24 -10.48
N PRO A 8 -16.81 -0.43 -10.54
CA PRO A 8 -16.44 0.43 -9.42
C PRO A 8 -17.54 1.45 -9.11
N SER A 9 -17.76 1.69 -7.82
CA SER A 9 -18.42 2.89 -7.32
C SER A 9 -17.79 4.13 -7.98
N GLY A 10 -18.60 5.17 -8.25
CA GLY A 10 -18.24 6.29 -9.14
C GLY A 10 -16.95 7.09 -8.84
N LEU A 11 -16.21 6.75 -7.78
CA LEU A 11 -14.94 7.35 -7.39
C LEU A 11 -13.74 6.99 -8.30
N GLY A 12 -13.90 6.14 -9.31
CA GLY A 12 -12.79 5.74 -10.21
C GLY A 12 -12.92 6.16 -11.67
N ALA A 13 -14.11 6.60 -12.12
CA ALA A 13 -14.39 6.77 -13.55
C ALA A 13 -13.44 7.78 -14.24
N LYS A 14 -13.18 8.91 -13.57
CA LYS A 14 -12.28 9.96 -14.05
C LYS A 14 -10.82 9.51 -14.07
N GLN A 15 -10.37 8.79 -13.04
CA GLN A 15 -9.00 8.29 -12.94
C GLN A 15 -8.68 7.27 -14.05
N TRP A 16 -9.64 6.40 -14.38
CA TRP A 16 -9.50 5.49 -15.51
C TRP A 16 -9.38 6.25 -16.84
N GLU A 17 -10.20 7.27 -17.05
CA GLU A 17 -10.15 8.12 -18.26
C GLU A 17 -8.84 8.90 -18.36
N GLU A 18 -8.35 9.45 -17.25
CA GLU A 18 -7.05 10.12 -17.19
C GLU A 18 -5.92 9.14 -17.53
N LEU A 19 -5.92 7.94 -16.96
CA LEU A 19 -4.89 6.93 -17.22
C LEU A 19 -4.90 6.46 -18.68
N GLN A 20 -6.08 6.36 -19.30
CA GLN A 20 -6.25 6.02 -20.73
C GLN A 20 -5.58 7.05 -21.66
N GLN A 21 -5.53 8.32 -21.25
CA GLN A 21 -4.92 9.39 -22.05
C GLN A 21 -3.40 9.49 -21.87
N MET A 22 -2.82 8.78 -20.90
CA MET A 22 -1.38 8.81 -20.65
C MET A 22 -0.62 7.90 -21.62
N THR A 23 0.61 8.30 -21.97
CA THR A 23 1.54 7.44 -22.69
C THR A 23 2.12 6.37 -21.76
N PRO A 24 2.04 5.07 -22.09
CA PRO A 24 2.55 4.00 -21.22
C PRO A 24 4.01 4.17 -20.76
N ASP A 25 4.91 4.58 -21.65
CA ASP A 25 6.32 4.82 -21.32
C ASP A 25 6.50 5.91 -20.24
N ALA A 26 5.64 6.93 -20.25
CA ALA A 26 5.67 7.99 -19.25
C ALA A 26 5.17 7.49 -17.89
N VAL A 27 4.17 6.61 -17.87
CA VAL A 27 3.65 5.97 -16.65
C VAL A 27 4.69 5.00 -16.09
N CYS A 28 5.21 4.08 -16.93
CA CYS A 28 6.20 3.08 -16.54
C CYS A 28 7.43 3.66 -15.89
N ARG A 29 8.01 4.71 -16.49
CA ARG A 29 9.19 5.40 -15.93
C ARG A 29 8.89 6.02 -14.57
N ARG A 30 7.83 6.82 -14.46
CA ARG A 30 7.49 7.53 -13.22
C ARG A 30 7.07 6.59 -12.10
N ALA A 31 6.29 5.55 -12.39
CA ALA A 31 5.81 4.60 -11.38
C ALA A 31 6.77 3.41 -11.16
N ALA A 32 7.86 3.30 -11.93
CA ALA A 32 8.76 2.14 -11.91
C ALA A 32 8.00 0.81 -12.10
N VAL A 33 7.11 0.78 -13.08
CA VAL A 33 6.26 -0.37 -13.44
C VAL A 33 6.48 -0.79 -14.89
N ARG A 34 6.00 -1.98 -15.26
CA ARG A 34 6.01 -2.45 -16.66
C ARG A 34 4.62 -2.29 -17.29
N PHE A 35 4.59 -2.20 -18.62
CA PHE A 35 3.36 -2.24 -19.41
C PHE A 35 3.46 -3.37 -20.42
N ASP A 36 2.46 -4.26 -20.45
CA ASP A 36 2.32 -5.26 -21.50
C ASP A 36 1.63 -4.62 -22.71
N ALA A 37 2.37 -4.35 -23.77
CA ALA A 37 1.83 -3.75 -24.99
C ALA A 37 0.90 -4.69 -25.78
N THR A 38 1.05 -6.01 -25.63
CA THR A 38 0.24 -7.01 -26.33
C THR A 38 -1.12 -7.15 -25.68
N GLN A 39 -1.15 -7.21 -24.35
CA GLN A 39 -2.35 -7.44 -23.56
C GLN A 39 -2.94 -6.16 -22.94
N ARG A 40 -2.24 -5.01 -23.08
CA ARG A 40 -2.66 -3.66 -22.69
C ARG A 40 -2.97 -3.48 -21.20
N TRP A 41 -2.02 -3.87 -20.34
CA TRP A 41 -2.15 -3.67 -18.88
C TRP A 41 -0.82 -3.29 -18.22
N TYR A 42 -0.89 -2.61 -17.07
CA TYR A 42 0.29 -2.29 -16.25
C TYR A 42 0.54 -3.35 -15.20
N ALA A 43 1.79 -3.80 -15.07
CA ALA A 43 2.27 -4.70 -14.02
C ALA A 43 2.72 -3.89 -12.80
N VAL A 44 1.94 -3.91 -11.73
CA VAL A 44 2.21 -3.15 -10.51
C VAL A 44 2.43 -4.12 -9.36
N ASN A 45 3.62 -4.10 -8.75
CA ASN A 45 3.89 -4.91 -7.57
C ASN A 45 3.36 -4.21 -6.31
N PHE A 46 2.53 -4.91 -5.54
CA PHE A 46 2.14 -4.52 -4.20
C PHE A 46 2.58 -5.60 -3.20
N MET A 47 3.49 -5.24 -2.29
CA MET A 47 4.13 -6.16 -1.34
C MET A 47 4.62 -7.46 -2.02
N ASP A 48 5.44 -7.29 -3.07
CA ASP A 48 6.02 -8.34 -3.92
C ASP A 48 5.03 -9.22 -4.71
N ILE A 49 3.74 -8.90 -4.70
CA ILE A 49 2.72 -9.54 -5.54
C ILE A 49 2.39 -8.67 -6.75
N GLU A 50 2.51 -9.23 -7.95
CA GLU A 50 2.17 -8.53 -9.20
C GLU A 50 0.65 -8.48 -9.41
N TYR A 51 0.12 -7.26 -9.53
CA TYR A 51 -1.24 -6.98 -9.97
C TYR A 51 -1.23 -6.41 -11.39
N ARG A 52 -2.25 -6.78 -12.17
CA ARG A 52 -2.46 -6.31 -13.54
C ARG A 52 -3.57 -5.28 -13.55
N VAL A 53 -3.22 -4.05 -13.92
CA VAL A 53 -4.19 -2.96 -14.06
C VAL A 53 -4.59 -2.85 -15.54
N ARG A 54 -5.78 -3.37 -15.86
CA ARG A 54 -6.37 -3.36 -17.22
C ARG A 54 -7.13 -2.07 -17.43
N VAL A 55 -6.51 -1.17 -18.18
CA VAL A 55 -7.00 0.21 -18.36
C VAL A 55 -8.27 0.26 -19.22
N ASP A 56 -8.35 -0.56 -20.27
CA ASP A 56 -9.50 -0.59 -21.18
C ASP A 56 -10.74 -1.24 -20.51
N GLU A 57 -10.50 -2.23 -19.64
CA GLU A 57 -11.55 -2.96 -18.91
C GLU A 57 -11.90 -2.32 -17.56
N LYS A 58 -11.15 -1.28 -17.14
CA LYS A 58 -11.28 -0.59 -15.85
C LYS A 58 -11.27 -1.56 -14.67
N ARG A 59 -10.34 -2.51 -14.70
CA ARG A 59 -10.27 -3.64 -13.75
C ARG A 59 -8.84 -3.84 -13.24
N VAL A 60 -8.74 -4.32 -12.00
CA VAL A 60 -7.51 -4.85 -11.41
C VAL A 60 -7.62 -6.37 -11.31
N GLU A 61 -6.55 -7.07 -11.65
CA GLU A 61 -6.43 -8.53 -11.51
C GLU A 61 -5.21 -8.84 -10.64
N GLY A 62 -5.37 -9.76 -9.69
CA GLY A 62 -4.25 -10.36 -8.96
C GLY A 62 -3.99 -11.79 -9.41
N PRO A 63 -3.02 -12.49 -8.80
CA PRO A 63 -2.87 -13.92 -8.96
C PRO A 63 -4.14 -14.70 -8.58
N THR A 64 -4.26 -15.95 -9.04
CA THR A 64 -5.42 -16.79 -8.71
C THR A 64 -5.54 -16.98 -7.19
N GLY A 65 -6.71 -16.65 -6.64
CA GLY A 65 -6.99 -16.73 -5.20
C GLY A 65 -6.73 -15.44 -4.43
N GLU A 66 -6.22 -14.40 -5.09
CA GLU A 66 -5.90 -13.12 -4.46
C GLU A 66 -7.17 -12.26 -4.23
N ALA A 67 -7.67 -12.25 -3.00
CA ALA A 67 -8.89 -11.51 -2.64
C ALA A 67 -8.70 -9.99 -2.71
N LEU A 68 -7.50 -9.49 -2.40
CA LEU A 68 -7.18 -8.06 -2.42
C LEU A 68 -7.40 -7.41 -3.80
N ALA A 69 -7.34 -8.18 -4.90
CA ALA A 69 -7.60 -7.62 -6.24
C ALA A 69 -9.01 -7.02 -6.38
N ALA A 70 -9.98 -7.54 -5.61
CA ALA A 70 -11.35 -7.03 -5.58
C ALA A 70 -11.57 -5.92 -4.53
N ASP A 71 -10.57 -5.64 -3.69
CA ASP A 71 -10.65 -4.63 -2.64
C ASP A 71 -10.60 -3.22 -3.24
N SER A 72 -11.55 -2.36 -2.88
CA SER A 72 -11.66 -1.02 -3.44
C SER A 72 -10.52 -0.09 -3.00
N GLU A 73 -9.96 -0.30 -1.80
CA GLU A 73 -8.83 0.51 -1.32
C GLU A 73 -7.58 0.18 -2.13
N LEU A 74 -7.32 -1.11 -2.39
CA LEU A 74 -6.21 -1.51 -3.26
C LEU A 74 -6.41 -0.99 -4.69
N GLN A 75 -7.61 -1.09 -5.26
CA GLN A 75 -7.88 -0.58 -6.60
C GLN A 75 -7.64 0.94 -6.69
N LEU A 76 -8.12 1.71 -5.71
CA LEU A 76 -7.86 3.15 -5.62
C LEU A 76 -6.37 3.45 -5.48
N LEU A 77 -5.66 2.67 -4.65
CA LEU A 77 -4.21 2.79 -4.46
C LEU A 77 -3.45 2.59 -5.76
N LEU A 78 -3.65 1.46 -6.44
CA LEU A 78 -2.91 1.11 -7.66
C LEU A 78 -3.19 2.11 -8.78
N LEU A 79 -4.47 2.50 -8.96
CA LEU A 79 -4.86 3.45 -9.99
C LEU A 79 -4.26 4.84 -9.73
N THR A 80 -4.36 5.33 -8.49
CA THR A 80 -3.75 6.61 -8.11
C THR A 80 -2.24 6.56 -8.29
N TYR A 81 -1.58 5.48 -7.86
CA TYR A 81 -0.14 5.34 -8.00
C TYR A 81 0.32 5.45 -9.46
N LEU A 82 -0.38 4.81 -10.40
CA LEU A 82 -0.06 4.92 -11.83
C LEU A 82 -0.22 6.35 -12.37
N LEU A 83 -1.19 7.11 -11.85
CA LEU A 83 -1.43 8.49 -12.24
C LEU A 83 -0.38 9.44 -11.64
N SER A 84 -0.13 9.36 -10.34
CA SER A 84 0.57 10.42 -9.58
C SER A 84 2.01 10.10 -9.19
N ALA A 85 2.48 8.84 -9.29
CA ALA A 85 3.87 8.53 -8.97
C ALA A 85 4.84 9.37 -9.81
N GLN A 86 6.00 9.67 -9.23
CA GLN A 86 7.05 10.46 -9.85
C GLN A 86 8.38 9.73 -9.84
N ASP A 87 9.25 10.06 -10.80
CA ASP A 87 10.62 9.57 -10.81
C ASP A 87 11.51 10.44 -9.93
N VAL A 88 11.27 10.37 -8.62
CA VAL A 88 12.04 11.07 -7.58
C VAL A 88 12.74 10.05 -6.69
N PRO A 89 13.96 10.34 -6.20
CA PRO A 89 14.63 9.48 -5.24
C PRO A 89 13.91 9.52 -3.89
N LEU A 90 14.11 8.47 -3.08
CA LEU A 90 13.74 8.49 -1.67
C LEU A 90 14.47 9.62 -0.96
N SER A 91 13.79 10.25 0.01
CA SER A 91 14.38 11.31 0.82
C SER A 91 15.37 10.77 1.87
N GLY A 92 15.24 9.49 2.25
CA GLY A 92 15.95 8.86 3.35
C GLY A 92 15.43 9.27 4.73
N THR A 93 14.43 10.16 4.79
CA THR A 93 13.87 10.67 6.04
C THR A 93 12.61 9.89 6.38
N ARG A 94 12.60 9.20 7.51
CA ARG A 94 11.43 8.47 8.00
C ARG A 94 10.51 9.39 8.79
N VAL A 95 9.21 9.35 8.48
CA VAL A 95 8.18 10.21 9.06
C VAL A 95 6.93 9.40 9.42
N SER A 96 6.16 9.86 10.40
CA SER A 96 4.82 9.30 10.69
C SER A 96 3.76 9.91 9.77
N GLU A 97 2.54 9.40 9.84
CA GLU A 97 1.40 9.96 9.10
C GLU A 97 1.12 11.42 9.48
N ARG A 98 1.46 11.81 10.71
CA ARG A 98 1.20 13.17 11.24
C ARG A 98 2.17 14.21 10.69
N ASP A 99 3.36 13.76 10.32
CA ASP A 99 4.44 14.62 9.83
C ASP A 99 4.29 14.92 8.32
N LEU A 100 3.41 14.18 7.62
CA LEU A 100 3.07 14.47 6.24
C LEU A 100 2.36 15.82 6.12
N PRO A 101 2.53 16.56 5.00
CA PRO A 101 1.81 17.82 4.78
C PRO A 101 0.30 17.67 4.94
N GLY A 102 -0.29 18.33 5.95
CA GLY A 102 -1.72 18.21 6.30
C GLY A 102 -2.10 16.93 7.05
N GLY A 103 -1.17 15.99 7.21
CA GLY A 103 -1.35 14.70 7.87
C GLY A 103 -1.79 14.82 9.32
N ASN A 104 -1.21 15.77 10.06
CA ASN A 104 -1.61 15.99 11.45
C ASN A 104 -3.10 16.31 11.57
N LEU A 105 -3.75 16.97 10.61
CA LEU A 105 -5.19 17.29 10.63
C LEU A 105 -6.02 16.15 10.04
N PHE A 106 -5.49 15.48 9.01
CA PHE A 106 -6.20 14.44 8.27
C PHE A 106 -6.34 13.14 9.07
N PHE A 107 -5.25 12.59 9.62
CA PHE A 107 -5.23 11.25 10.24
C PHE A 107 -5.78 11.25 11.67
N ARG A 108 -7.07 11.57 11.80
CA ARG A 108 -7.81 11.60 13.06
C ARG A 108 -9.21 11.02 12.86
N GLY A 109 -9.81 10.52 13.94
CA GLY A 109 -11.18 10.00 13.93
C GLY A 109 -11.38 8.93 12.84
N PRO A 110 -12.29 9.12 11.86
CA PRO A 110 -12.55 8.13 10.81
C PRO A 110 -11.36 7.87 9.88
N HIS A 111 -10.37 8.77 9.85
CA HIS A 111 -9.15 8.64 9.06
C HIS A 111 -7.93 8.22 9.89
N ALA A 112 -8.12 7.81 11.14
CA ALA A 112 -7.02 7.20 11.90
C ALA A 112 -6.51 5.94 11.19
N LEU A 113 -5.20 5.73 11.21
CA LEU A 113 -4.61 4.52 10.61
C LEU A 113 -5.12 3.26 11.32
N PRO A 114 -5.47 2.19 10.58
CA PRO A 114 -6.09 0.97 11.12
C PRO A 114 -5.07 0.04 11.79
N THR A 115 -4.45 0.47 12.90
CA THR A 115 -3.42 -0.29 13.60
C THR A 115 -3.96 -1.37 14.55
N ALA A 116 -5.21 -1.23 15.00
CA ALA A 116 -5.83 -2.11 16.00
C ALA A 116 -5.80 -3.61 15.63
N PRO A 117 -6.12 -4.03 14.38
CA PRO A 117 -6.04 -5.45 14.00
C PRO A 117 -4.64 -6.05 14.12
N LEU A 118 -3.59 -5.27 13.84
CA LEU A 118 -2.21 -5.73 14.00
C LEU A 118 -1.83 -5.84 15.48
N ILE A 119 -2.28 -4.89 16.30
CA ILE A 119 -2.08 -4.92 17.75
C ILE A 119 -2.76 -6.17 18.34
N GLU A 120 -4.01 -6.45 17.97
CA GLU A 120 -4.74 -7.64 18.43
C GLU A 120 -4.05 -8.94 18.01
N ARG A 121 -3.55 -9.00 16.76
CA ARG A 121 -2.92 -10.21 16.22
C ARG A 121 -1.52 -10.47 16.75
N PHE A 122 -0.75 -9.43 17.07
CA PHE A 122 0.69 -9.52 17.31
C PHE A 122 1.20 -8.89 18.61
N GLY A 123 0.37 -8.17 19.37
CA GLY A 123 0.80 -7.41 20.55
C GLY A 123 1.58 -8.24 21.57
N SER A 124 1.21 -9.50 21.76
CA SER A 124 1.89 -10.48 22.63
C SER A 124 2.80 -11.47 21.89
N ALA A 125 2.96 -11.32 20.57
CA ALA A 125 3.71 -12.24 19.72
C ALA A 125 4.59 -11.50 18.68
N PRO A 126 5.53 -10.66 19.12
CA PRO A 126 6.33 -9.82 18.22
C PRO A 126 7.21 -10.61 17.24
N GLU A 127 7.69 -11.79 17.60
CA GLU A 127 8.46 -12.64 16.67
C GLU A 127 7.60 -13.16 15.50
N LYS A 128 6.31 -13.47 15.73
CA LYS A 128 5.40 -13.84 14.64
C LYS A 128 5.17 -12.70 13.66
N PHE A 129 5.17 -11.47 14.16
CA PHE A 129 5.07 -10.27 13.33
C PHE A 129 6.29 -10.13 12.41
N LEU A 130 7.49 -10.40 12.94
CA LEU A 130 8.72 -10.45 12.14
C LEU A 130 8.64 -11.55 11.07
N ASP A 131 8.27 -12.78 11.45
CA ASP A 131 8.18 -13.92 10.53
C ASP A 131 7.26 -13.61 9.34
N VAL A 132 6.06 -13.07 9.60
CA VAL A 132 5.11 -12.64 8.57
C VAL A 132 5.69 -11.55 7.68
N GLY A 133 6.36 -10.56 8.28
CA GLY A 133 7.02 -9.49 7.53
C GLY A 133 8.10 -10.01 6.57
N ILE A 134 8.90 -11.00 6.99
CA ILE A 134 9.91 -11.63 6.14
C ILE A 134 9.25 -12.42 4.99
N VAL A 135 8.18 -13.16 5.26
CA VAL A 135 7.41 -13.87 4.21
C VAL A 135 6.87 -12.91 3.16
N LEU A 136 6.49 -11.69 3.57
CA LEU A 136 6.01 -10.63 2.69
C LEU A 136 7.12 -9.85 1.96
N GLY A 137 8.35 -10.37 1.97
CA GLY A 137 9.50 -9.73 1.31
C GLY A 137 10.05 -8.51 2.05
N GLY A 138 9.65 -8.33 3.31
CA GLY A 138 10.18 -7.28 4.18
C GLY A 138 11.51 -7.64 4.82
N SER A 139 12.09 -6.66 5.49
CA SER A 139 13.34 -6.79 6.24
C SER A 139 13.23 -6.12 7.60
N ARG A 140 13.98 -6.62 8.59
CA ARG A 140 14.00 -6.03 9.93
C ARG A 140 14.70 -4.66 9.90
N ILE A 141 14.11 -3.68 10.58
CA ILE A 141 14.74 -2.38 10.85
C ILE A 141 14.89 -2.14 12.36
N ALA A 142 15.81 -1.27 12.76
CA ALA A 142 16.15 -1.01 14.16
C ALA A 142 15.21 0.03 14.81
N TYR A 143 13.93 -0.32 14.98
CA TYR A 143 12.90 0.49 15.63
C TYR A 143 12.01 -0.37 16.54
N GLY A 144 11.53 0.22 17.65
CA GLY A 144 10.64 -0.48 18.59
C GLY A 144 11.24 -1.78 19.11
N ASP A 145 10.39 -2.72 19.49
CA ASP A 145 10.82 -4.09 19.84
C ASP A 145 11.02 -4.92 18.57
N VAL A 146 10.07 -4.82 17.65
CA VAL A 146 10.14 -5.40 16.30
C VAL A 146 9.64 -4.39 15.28
N ALA A 147 10.40 -4.20 14.21
CA ALA A 147 9.97 -3.41 13.08
C ALA A 147 10.38 -4.06 11.75
N ILE A 148 9.48 -3.97 10.79
CA ILE A 148 9.65 -4.49 9.44
C ILE A 148 9.52 -3.36 8.42
N GLU A 149 10.33 -3.38 7.37
CA GLU A 149 10.25 -2.47 6.23
C GLU A 149 10.14 -3.28 4.95
N PHE A 150 9.19 -2.92 4.08
CA PHE A 150 9.00 -3.51 2.76
C PHE A 150 8.65 -2.43 1.75
N LEU A 151 8.87 -2.74 0.46
CA LEU A 151 8.35 -1.92 -0.63
C LEU A 151 6.86 -2.24 -0.81
N ALA A 152 6.00 -1.39 -0.27
CA ALA A 152 4.56 -1.55 -0.47
C ALA A 152 4.17 -1.32 -1.92
N LEU A 153 4.81 -0.34 -2.58
CA LEU A 153 4.82 -0.13 -4.03
C LEU A 153 6.27 0.15 -4.47
N PRO A 154 6.62 0.08 -5.78
CA PRO A 154 8.01 0.18 -6.25
C PRO A 154 8.81 1.39 -5.73
N ARG A 155 8.12 2.51 -5.42
CA ARG A 155 8.73 3.75 -4.91
C ARG A 155 8.31 4.12 -3.49
N ILE A 156 7.59 3.25 -2.80
CA ILE A 156 6.96 3.56 -1.51
C ILE A 156 7.37 2.49 -0.50
N PRO A 157 8.53 2.69 0.18
CA PRO A 157 8.88 1.89 1.35
C PRO A 157 7.92 2.25 2.50
N VAL A 158 7.48 1.22 3.21
CA VAL A 158 6.64 1.34 4.40
C VAL A 158 7.29 0.55 5.52
N GLY A 159 7.53 1.24 6.63
CA GLY A 159 7.93 0.64 7.90
C GLY A 159 6.71 0.40 8.78
N CYS A 160 6.66 -0.72 9.47
CA CYS A 160 5.67 -1.01 10.49
C CYS A 160 6.40 -1.40 11.78
N VAL A 161 6.22 -0.61 12.83
CA VAL A 161 6.89 -0.74 14.13
C VAL A 161 5.88 -1.24 15.15
N LEU A 162 6.21 -2.35 15.80
CA LEU A 162 5.47 -2.94 16.91
C LEU A 162 6.25 -2.71 18.21
N TRP A 163 5.57 -2.10 19.18
CA TRP A 163 5.93 -2.16 20.59
C TRP A 163 5.03 -3.22 21.21
N ALA A 164 5.64 -4.25 21.80
CA ALA A 164 4.93 -5.33 22.44
C ALA A 164 4.24 -4.83 23.72
N GLU A 165 3.19 -5.52 24.15
CA GLU A 165 2.63 -5.27 25.47
C GLU A 165 3.60 -5.78 26.54
N ASP A 166 3.70 -5.03 27.63
CA ASP A 166 4.40 -5.43 28.84
C ASP A 166 3.53 -5.18 30.08
N GLU A 167 4.10 -5.34 31.27
CA GLU A 167 3.37 -5.15 32.52
C GLU A 167 2.91 -3.70 32.76
N GLU A 168 3.54 -2.73 32.11
CA GLU A 168 3.33 -1.30 32.33
C GLU A 168 2.55 -0.62 31.19
N PHE A 169 2.67 -1.12 29.95
CA PHE A 169 2.15 -0.47 28.74
C PHE A 169 1.46 -1.44 27.78
N PRO A 170 0.32 -1.03 27.17
CA PRO A 170 -0.31 -1.82 26.12
C PRO A 170 0.51 -1.81 24.83
N ALA A 171 0.35 -2.87 24.03
CA ALA A 171 0.96 -2.97 22.71
C ALA A 171 0.54 -1.80 21.80
N ARG A 172 1.46 -1.38 20.93
CA ARG A 172 1.24 -0.30 19.97
C ARG A 172 1.86 -0.64 18.62
N VAL A 173 1.19 -0.24 17.55
CA VAL A 173 1.73 -0.28 16.19
C VAL A 173 1.81 1.14 15.64
N THR A 174 2.86 1.44 14.88
CA THR A 174 3.02 2.71 14.15
C THR A 174 3.59 2.45 12.77
N PHE A 175 3.05 3.15 11.78
CA PHE A 175 3.57 3.14 10.42
C PHE A 175 4.57 4.28 10.24
N LEU A 176 5.68 3.97 9.58
CA LEU A 176 6.69 4.91 9.16
C LEU A 176 6.75 4.92 7.63
N PHE A 177 6.94 6.10 7.06
CA PHE A 177 7.04 6.30 5.61
C PHE A 177 8.33 7.03 5.30
N ASP A 178 8.92 6.81 4.12
CA ASP A 178 9.85 7.80 3.59
C ASP A 178 9.08 9.08 3.28
N SER A 179 9.64 10.23 3.66
CA SER A 179 8.96 11.51 3.48
C SER A 179 8.60 11.78 2.01
N SER A 180 9.29 11.19 1.02
CA SER A 180 8.97 11.34 -0.40
C SER A 180 7.57 10.86 -0.78
N ILE A 181 6.88 10.07 0.06
CA ILE A 181 5.53 9.56 -0.21
C ILE A 181 4.53 10.67 -0.58
N HIS A 182 4.69 11.88 -0.03
CA HIS A 182 3.81 13.03 -0.34
C HIS A 182 3.87 13.47 -1.82
N ALA A 183 4.97 13.17 -2.51
CA ALA A 183 5.10 13.42 -3.95
C ALA A 183 4.36 12.37 -4.80
N HIS A 184 4.05 11.20 -4.20
CA HIS A 184 3.43 10.07 -4.88
C HIS A 184 1.94 9.94 -4.59
N LEU A 185 1.51 10.11 -3.34
CA LEU A 185 0.15 9.79 -2.91
C LEU A 185 -0.47 10.93 -2.08
N PRO A 186 -1.74 11.29 -2.35
CA PRO A 186 -2.51 12.12 -1.42
C PRO A 186 -2.86 11.33 -0.14
N LEU A 187 -3.23 12.05 0.92
CA LEU A 187 -3.37 11.47 2.27
C LEU A 187 -4.47 10.39 2.38
N ASP A 188 -5.56 10.55 1.65
CA ASP A 188 -6.65 9.56 1.55
C ASP A 188 -6.15 8.25 0.93
N VAL A 189 -5.24 8.33 -0.04
CA VAL A 189 -4.64 7.15 -0.67
C VAL A 189 -3.50 6.58 0.17
N VAL A 190 -2.83 7.38 1.01
CA VAL A 190 -1.95 6.85 2.07
C VAL A 190 -2.76 6.05 3.09
N LEU A 191 -3.98 6.47 3.44
CA LEU A 191 -4.87 5.67 4.28
C LEU A 191 -5.28 4.35 3.59
N ALA A 192 -5.65 4.40 2.30
CA ALA A 192 -5.92 3.21 1.49
C ALA A 192 -4.73 2.24 1.46
N LEU A 193 -3.51 2.77 1.25
CA LEU A 193 -2.26 2.02 1.32
C LEU A 193 -2.13 1.26 2.63
N VAL A 194 -2.31 1.94 3.77
CA VAL A 194 -2.18 1.30 5.08
C VAL A 194 -3.27 0.26 5.30
N ARG A 195 -4.51 0.49 4.85
CA ARG A 195 -5.59 -0.51 4.91
C ARG A 195 -5.22 -1.77 4.12
N SER A 196 -4.76 -1.63 2.88
CA SER A 196 -4.34 -2.77 2.05
C SER A 196 -3.16 -3.52 2.66
N VAL A 197 -2.18 -2.79 3.23
CA VAL A 197 -1.04 -3.38 3.94
C VAL A 197 -1.50 -4.20 5.14
N VAL A 198 -2.39 -3.65 5.98
CA VAL A 198 -2.92 -4.35 7.16
C VAL A 198 -3.65 -5.62 6.74
N THR A 199 -4.52 -5.55 5.73
CA THR A 199 -5.23 -6.74 5.23
C THR A 199 -4.24 -7.81 4.77
N ARG A 200 -3.24 -7.45 3.95
CA ARG A 200 -2.23 -8.40 3.48
C ARG A 200 -1.42 -9.02 4.62
N VAL A 201 -1.00 -8.23 5.59
CA VAL A 201 -0.26 -8.74 6.76
C VAL A 201 -1.10 -9.77 7.50
N LEU A 202 -2.40 -9.53 7.67
CA LEU A 202 -3.30 -10.46 8.36
C LEU A 202 -3.61 -11.72 7.54
N GLU A 203 -3.64 -11.66 6.21
CA GLU A 203 -3.84 -12.84 5.34
C GLU A 203 -2.71 -13.88 5.48
N VAL A 204 -1.49 -13.42 5.76
CA VAL A 204 -0.31 -14.29 5.90
C VAL A 204 -0.10 -14.78 7.34
N ALA A 205 -0.76 -14.17 8.32
CA ALA A 205 -0.49 -14.34 9.75
C ALA A 205 -1.20 -15.51 10.42
#